data_AF-A0A3A5W040-F1
#
_entry.id   AF-A0A3A5W040-F1
#
_cell.length_a   1.000
_cell.length_b   1.000
_cell.length_c   1.000
_cell.angle_alpha   90.00
_cell.angle_beta   90.00
_cell.angle_gamma   90.00
#
_symmetry.space_group_name_H-M   'P 1'
#
loop_
_entity.id
_entity.type
_entity.pdbx_description
1 polymer ?
#
loop_
_entity_poly.entity_id
_entity_poly.type
_entity_poly.pdbx_seq_one_letter_code
_entity_poly.pdbx_strand_id
1 'polypeptide(L)'
;MDEASLSAKTVAELKVLLAEQSLPVSGKKSELVDRLLASSAASQSEEKTSISISLDEEDLLPPQSVDFMSRMKTPLYGPINMGMAIAIGLALLMISATLVIQPSWLGFGEDYDYDLMDYDPIQTETYAENLVALGHPDWEGRMSGTVEEEATAQYIISEFASMGLSTQLNSFEVPMHKVNSEPSLRV
;
A
#
# COMPACT_ATOMS: atom_id res chain seq x y z
N MET A 1 -10.48 -25.59 -17.15
CA MET A 1 -9.06 -25.55 -17.53
C MET A 1 -8.62 -27.00 -17.66
N ASP A 2 -8.11 -27.45 -18.81
CA ASP A 2 -7.92 -28.89 -19.04
C ASP A 2 -6.54 -29.38 -18.53
N GLU A 3 -6.51 -30.55 -17.88
CA GLU A 3 -5.32 -31.16 -17.25
C GLU A 3 -4.14 -31.32 -18.22
N ALA A 4 -4.42 -31.63 -19.50
CA ALA A 4 -3.42 -31.76 -20.55
C ALA A 4 -2.64 -30.45 -20.80
N SER A 5 -3.30 -29.30 -20.66
CA SER A 5 -2.69 -27.98 -20.85
C SER A 5 -1.87 -27.54 -19.63
N LEU A 6 -2.25 -27.97 -18.42
CA LEU A 6 -1.53 -27.66 -17.18
C LEU A 6 -0.28 -28.53 -17.02
N SER A 7 -0.34 -29.79 -17.40
CA SER A 7 0.81 -30.71 -17.38
C SER A 7 1.90 -30.35 -18.40
N ALA A 8 1.54 -29.67 -19.50
CA ALA A 8 2.49 -29.16 -20.48
C ALA A 8 3.31 -27.95 -19.99
N LYS A 9 2.83 -27.20 -18.98
CA LYS A 9 3.50 -26.01 -18.45
C LYS A 9 4.71 -26.35 -17.59
N THR A 10 5.66 -25.41 -17.54
CA THR A 10 6.83 -25.53 -16.66
C THR A 10 6.43 -25.30 -15.20
N VAL A 11 7.22 -25.83 -14.25
CA VAL A 11 6.94 -25.67 -12.81
C VAL A 11 6.95 -24.19 -12.39
N ALA A 12 7.78 -23.36 -13.04
CA ALA A 12 7.82 -21.93 -12.80
C ALA A 12 6.50 -21.25 -13.19
N GLU A 13 5.95 -21.56 -14.37
CA GLU A 13 4.64 -21.03 -14.81
C GLU A 13 3.49 -21.48 -13.91
N LEU A 14 3.49 -22.74 -13.47
CA LEU A 14 2.47 -23.25 -12.55
C LEU A 14 2.50 -22.52 -11.21
N LYS A 15 3.68 -22.14 -10.72
CA LYS A 15 3.81 -21.35 -9.50
C LYS A 15 3.32 -19.92 -9.67
N VAL A 16 3.57 -19.29 -10.82
CA VAL A 16 3.04 -17.95 -11.13
C VAL A 16 1.51 -17.99 -11.13
N LEU A 17 0.91 -18.97 -11.80
CA LEU A 17 -0.56 -19.11 -11.85
C LEU A 17 -1.17 -19.37 -10.47
N LEU A 18 -0.50 -20.15 -9.61
CA LEU A 18 -0.94 -20.36 -8.23
C LEU A 18 -0.79 -19.10 -7.37
N ALA A 19 0.28 -18.32 -7.56
CA ALA A 19 0.49 -17.06 -6.87
C ALA A 19 -0.56 -16.00 -7.28
N GLU A 20 -0.90 -15.91 -8.57
CA GLU A 20 -1.98 -15.06 -9.08
C GLU A 20 -3.33 -15.41 -8.45
N GLN A 21 -3.58 -16.70 -8.23
CA GLN A 21 -4.81 -17.20 -7.60
C GLN A 21 -4.70 -17.32 -6.07
N SER A 22 -3.67 -16.73 -5.44
CA SER A 22 -3.44 -16.73 -3.99
C SER A 22 -3.37 -18.11 -3.31
N LEU A 23 -2.98 -19.14 -4.06
CA LEU A 23 -2.85 -20.52 -3.60
C LEU A 23 -1.39 -20.85 -3.23
N PRO A 24 -1.15 -21.80 -2.30
CA PRO A 24 0.19 -22.17 -1.90
C PRO A 24 1.03 -22.68 -3.08
N VAL A 25 2.29 -22.24 -3.16
CA VAL A 25 3.22 -22.47 -4.29
C VAL A 25 4.26 -23.57 -4.04
N SER A 26 4.15 -24.27 -2.91
CA SER A 26 5.04 -25.36 -2.52
C SER A 26 4.51 -26.72 -3.00
N GLY A 27 5.42 -27.63 -3.39
CA GLY A 27 5.10 -29.00 -3.80
C GLY A 27 5.78 -29.47 -5.08
N LYS A 28 5.56 -30.74 -5.42
CA LYS A 28 5.94 -31.35 -6.70
C LYS A 28 5.01 -30.88 -7.83
N LYS A 29 5.44 -31.04 -9.09
CA LYS A 29 4.67 -30.58 -10.27
C LYS A 29 3.22 -31.12 -10.29
N SER A 30 3.01 -32.39 -9.92
CA SER A 30 1.66 -32.98 -9.85
C SER A 30 0.76 -32.28 -8.85
N GLU A 31 1.26 -31.99 -7.65
CA GLU A 31 0.51 -31.34 -6.56
C GLU A 31 0.09 -29.91 -6.93
N LEU A 32 0.90 -29.20 -7.73
CA LEU A 32 0.57 -27.85 -8.21
C LEU A 32 -0.55 -27.89 -9.26
N VAL A 33 -0.56 -28.91 -10.14
CA VAL A 33 -1.61 -29.10 -11.15
C VAL A 33 -2.92 -29.48 -10.49
N ASP A 34 -2.91 -30.42 -9.54
CA ASP A 34 -4.11 -30.83 -8.81
C ASP A 34 -4.76 -29.66 -8.08
N ARG A 35 -3.96 -28.76 -7.50
CA ARG A 35 -4.42 -27.56 -6.79
C ARG A 35 -5.08 -26.53 -7.71
N LEU A 36 -4.55 -26.34 -8.92
CA LEU A 36 -5.17 -25.48 -9.95
C LEU A 36 -6.48 -26.06 -10.47
N LEU A 37 -6.55 -27.38 -10.65
CA LEU A 37 -7.78 -28.07 -11.06
C LEU A 37 -8.88 -27.98 -9.99
N ALA A 38 -8.51 -28.17 -8.72
CA ALA A 38 -9.46 -28.04 -7.61
C ALA A 38 -10.00 -26.60 -7.47
N SER A 39 -9.15 -25.58 -7.62
CA SER A 39 -9.57 -24.16 -7.62
C SER A 39 -10.49 -23.83 -8.80
N SER A 40 -10.17 -24.35 -10.00
CA SER A 40 -11.02 -24.22 -11.19
C SER A 40 -12.40 -24.86 -11.02
N ALA A 41 -12.50 -25.96 -10.27
CA ALA A 41 -13.78 -26.61 -9.98
C ALA A 41 -14.58 -25.84 -8.92
N ALA A 42 -13.91 -25.29 -7.90
CA ALA A 42 -14.54 -24.49 -6.86
C ALA A 42 -15.09 -23.14 -7.36
N SER A 43 -14.55 -22.60 -8.45
CA SER A 43 -15.02 -21.35 -9.06
C SER A 43 -16.32 -21.47 -9.87
N GLN A 44 -16.89 -22.68 -9.98
CA GLN A 44 -18.21 -22.92 -10.60
C GLN A 44 -19.36 -23.04 -9.58
N SER A 45 -19.07 -22.89 -8.28
CA SER A 45 -20.03 -23.12 -7.20
C SER A 45 -20.10 -21.97 -6.20
N GLU A 46 -20.08 -20.73 -6.67
CA GLU A 46 -20.56 -19.58 -5.89
C GLU A 46 -21.56 -18.79 -6.74
N GLU A 47 -22.82 -19.22 -6.66
CA GLU A 47 -23.98 -18.45 -7.10
C GLU A 47 -24.08 -17.17 -6.30
N LYS A 48 -23.72 -16.08 -6.97
CA LYS A 48 -24.16 -14.72 -6.69
C LYS A 48 -25.69 -14.73 -6.55
N THR A 49 -26.18 -14.59 -5.32
CA THR A 49 -27.61 -14.46 -4.98
C THR A 49 -28.24 -13.30 -5.76
N SER A 50 -28.82 -13.65 -6.91
CA SER A 50 -29.76 -12.82 -7.65
C SER A 50 -31.07 -12.81 -6.87
N ILE A 51 -31.49 -11.63 -6.48
CA ILE A 51 -32.83 -11.38 -5.95
C ILE A 51 -33.82 -11.73 -7.07
N SER A 52 -34.49 -12.88 -6.95
CA SER A 52 -35.55 -13.29 -7.84
C SER A 52 -36.84 -12.57 -7.45
N ILE A 53 -37.17 -11.49 -8.17
CA ILE A 53 -38.53 -10.96 -8.19
C ILE A 53 -39.31 -11.88 -9.14
N SER A 54 -40.16 -12.73 -8.59
CA SER A 54 -41.11 -13.53 -9.37
C SER A 54 -42.15 -12.60 -9.99
N LEU A 55 -42.08 -12.40 -11.31
CA LEU A 55 -43.15 -11.81 -12.11
C LEU A 55 -43.88 -12.97 -12.81
N ASP A 56 -45.16 -13.14 -12.50
CA ASP A 56 -46.03 -14.14 -13.10
C ASP A 56 -46.11 -14.01 -14.63
N GLU A 57 -46.02 -15.16 -15.28
CA GLU A 57 -45.86 -15.38 -16.72
C GLU A 57 -47.21 -15.30 -17.46
N GLU A 58 -47.94 -14.18 -17.35
CA GLU A 58 -49.22 -14.00 -18.08
C GLU A 58 -49.37 -12.66 -18.84
N ASP A 59 -48.31 -11.87 -19.03
CA ASP A 59 -48.39 -10.65 -19.85
C ASP A 59 -47.27 -10.61 -20.90
N LEU A 60 -47.32 -11.53 -21.88
CA LEU A 60 -46.51 -11.45 -23.11
C LEU A 60 -47.01 -10.27 -23.96
N LEU A 61 -46.52 -9.06 -23.66
CA LEU A 61 -46.59 -7.91 -24.55
C LEU A 61 -45.52 -8.03 -25.67
N PRO A 62 -45.81 -7.59 -26.91
CA PRO A 62 -44.88 -7.70 -28.05
C PRO A 62 -43.57 -6.93 -27.80
N PRO A 63 -42.48 -7.25 -28.55
CA PRO A 63 -41.15 -6.69 -28.32
C PRO A 63 -41.16 -5.17 -28.51
N GLN A 64 -41.34 -4.44 -27.41
CA GLN A 64 -41.25 -3.00 -27.41
C GLN A 64 -39.77 -2.63 -27.36
N SER A 65 -39.26 -2.03 -28.44
CA SER A 65 -38.04 -1.25 -28.35
C SER A 65 -38.23 -0.25 -27.22
N VAL A 66 -37.43 -0.39 -26.16
CA VAL A 66 -37.51 0.44 -24.96
C VAL A 66 -37.21 1.89 -25.31
N ASP A 67 -38.25 2.64 -25.66
CA ASP A 67 -38.15 4.05 -25.97
C ASP A 67 -38.09 4.85 -24.66
N PHE A 68 -36.91 4.80 -24.02
CA PHE A 68 -36.62 5.48 -22.76
C PHE A 68 -36.91 6.99 -22.85
N MET A 69 -36.72 7.60 -24.03
CA MET A 69 -36.91 9.03 -24.24
C MET A 69 -38.38 9.45 -24.14
N SER A 70 -39.30 8.59 -24.61
CA SER A 70 -40.74 8.81 -24.55
C SER A 70 -41.30 8.63 -23.14
N ARG A 71 -40.79 7.64 -22.38
CA ARG A 71 -41.15 7.45 -20.97
C ARG A 71 -40.64 8.57 -20.05
N MET A 72 -39.60 9.30 -20.47
CA MET A 72 -39.04 10.40 -19.67
C MET A 72 -39.85 11.70 -19.78
N LYS A 73 -40.64 11.87 -20.85
CA LYS A 73 -41.44 13.08 -21.13
C LYS A 73 -42.89 12.97 -20.67
N THR A 74 -43.32 11.82 -20.16
CA THR A 74 -44.69 11.67 -19.66
C THR A 74 -44.87 12.48 -18.37
N PRO A 75 -45.90 13.34 -18.28
CA PRO A 75 -46.22 14.02 -17.04
C PRO A 75 -46.87 13.03 -16.07
N LEU A 76 -46.36 12.98 -14.83
CA LEU A 76 -46.90 12.10 -13.78
C LEU A 76 -47.98 12.83 -12.97
N TYR A 77 -47.75 14.11 -12.66
CA TYR A 77 -48.68 14.96 -11.91
C TYR A 77 -48.36 16.45 -12.10
N GLY A 78 -49.36 17.25 -12.51
CA GLY A 78 -49.19 18.69 -12.72
C GLY A 78 -48.03 19.04 -13.69
N PRO A 79 -47.19 20.05 -13.42
CA PRO A 79 -46.07 20.42 -14.28
C PRO A 79 -44.86 19.47 -14.20
N ILE A 80 -44.94 18.36 -13.45
CA ILE A 80 -43.81 17.47 -13.19
C ILE A 80 -43.78 16.31 -14.21
N ASN A 81 -42.73 16.30 -15.03
CA ASN A 81 -42.41 15.20 -15.95
C ASN A 81 -41.70 14.06 -15.22
N MET A 82 -41.91 12.81 -15.66
CA MET A 82 -41.26 11.61 -15.11
C MET A 82 -39.73 11.72 -15.07
N GLY A 83 -39.12 12.31 -16.09
CA GLY A 83 -37.68 12.57 -16.12
C GLY A 83 -37.20 13.49 -15.00
N MET A 84 -38.01 14.47 -14.59
CA MET A 84 -37.67 15.35 -13.48
C MET A 84 -37.75 14.60 -12.15
N ALA A 85 -38.73 13.73 -11.95
CA ALA A 85 -38.82 12.89 -10.75
C ALA A 85 -37.62 11.95 -10.62
N ILE A 86 -37.21 11.32 -11.72
CA ILE A 86 -36.02 10.44 -11.77
C ILE A 86 -34.74 11.26 -11.50
N ALA A 87 -34.61 12.45 -12.11
CA ALA A 87 -33.46 13.32 -11.89
C ALA A 87 -33.36 13.81 -10.44
N ILE A 88 -34.47 14.17 -9.81
CA ILE A 88 -34.52 14.56 -8.39
C ILE A 88 -34.13 13.36 -7.51
N GLY A 89 -34.66 12.16 -7.79
CA GLY A 89 -34.31 10.95 -7.05
C GLY A 89 -32.82 10.61 -7.16
N LEU A 90 -32.25 10.71 -8.37
CA LEU A 90 -30.84 10.44 -8.61
C LEU A 90 -29.94 11.52 -7.99
N ALA A 91 -30.36 12.77 -7.99
CA ALA A 91 -29.64 13.85 -7.31
C ALA A 91 -29.62 13.67 -5.78
N LEU A 92 -30.75 13.29 -5.18
CA LEU A 92 -30.82 12.97 -3.74
C LEU A 92 -29.96 11.75 -3.40
N LEU A 93 -29.99 10.72 -4.24
CA LEU A 93 -29.13 9.55 -4.11
C LEU A 93 -27.65 9.95 -4.16
N MET A 94 -27.23 10.74 -5.15
CA MET A 94 -25.85 11.22 -5.25
C MET A 94 -25.43 12.03 -4.02
N ILE A 95 -26.23 13.01 -3.59
CA ILE A 95 -25.92 13.84 -2.41
C ILE A 95 -25.79 12.97 -1.15
N SER A 96 -26.71 12.02 -0.94
CA SER A 96 -26.65 11.10 0.19
C SER A 96 -25.45 10.16 0.13
N ALA A 97 -25.09 9.65 -1.04
CA ALA A 97 -23.91 8.81 -1.22
C ALA A 97 -22.61 9.57 -0.91
N THR A 98 -22.49 10.82 -1.35
CA THR A 98 -21.30 11.65 -1.06
C THR A 98 -21.16 11.96 0.42
N LEU A 99 -22.27 12.20 1.13
CA LEU A 99 -22.28 12.44 2.58
C LEU A 99 -21.89 11.20 3.41
N VAL A 100 -22.18 10.00 2.91
CA VAL A 100 -21.89 8.74 3.62
C VAL A 100 -20.45 8.26 3.40
N ILE A 101 -19.93 8.39 2.18
CA ILE A 101 -18.68 7.72 1.79
C ILE A 101 -17.44 8.51 2.24
N GLN A 102 -17.40 9.84 2.08
CA GLN A 102 -16.24 10.65 2.48
C GLN A 102 -16.65 12.10 2.83
N PRO A 103 -16.88 12.43 4.10
CA PRO A 103 -17.28 13.77 4.51
C PRO A 103 -16.09 14.75 4.63
N SER A 104 -14.88 14.35 4.21
CA SER A 104 -13.63 15.08 4.40
C SER A 104 -13.62 16.45 3.71
N TRP A 105 -14.32 16.65 2.59
CA TRP A 105 -14.41 18.00 1.96
C TRP A 105 -15.10 19.00 2.87
N LEU A 106 -16.04 18.53 3.70
CA LEU A 106 -16.98 19.35 4.45
C LEU A 106 -16.39 19.77 5.81
N GLY A 107 -15.10 19.48 6.04
CA GLY A 107 -14.41 19.77 7.29
C GLY A 107 -14.74 18.80 8.42
N PHE A 108 -15.35 17.65 8.11
CA PHE A 108 -15.59 16.56 9.07
C PHE A 108 -14.46 15.51 9.05
N GLY A 109 -13.27 15.88 8.57
CA GLY A 109 -12.09 15.02 8.66
C GLY A 109 -11.64 14.89 10.11
N GLU A 110 -10.76 13.92 10.38
CA GLU A 110 -10.08 13.85 11.67
C GLU A 110 -9.21 15.10 11.82
N ASP A 111 -9.47 15.87 12.87
CA ASP A 111 -8.56 16.91 13.30
C ASP A 111 -7.31 16.22 13.83
N TYR A 112 -6.23 16.26 13.04
CA TYR A 112 -4.94 15.78 13.50
C TYR A 112 -4.41 16.75 14.56
N ASP A 113 -4.58 16.40 15.83
CA ASP A 113 -3.90 17.05 16.94
C ASP A 113 -2.41 16.68 16.87
N TYR A 114 -1.62 17.60 16.35
CA TYR A 114 -0.16 17.50 16.38
C TYR A 114 0.34 17.93 17.74
N ASP A 115 0.82 16.98 18.53
CA ASP A 115 1.59 17.30 19.73
C ASP A 115 3.01 17.72 19.33
N LEU A 116 3.50 18.81 19.92
CA LEU A 116 4.89 19.22 19.76
C LEU A 116 5.78 18.17 20.45
N MET A 117 6.80 17.69 19.74
CA MET A 117 7.79 16.79 20.34
C MET A 117 8.66 17.59 21.32
N ASP A 118 8.65 17.19 22.59
CA ASP A 118 9.49 17.81 23.61
C ASP A 118 10.96 17.46 23.43
N TYR A 119 11.82 18.44 23.68
CA TYR A 119 13.26 18.25 23.71
C TYR A 119 13.71 17.72 25.07
N ASP A 120 14.35 16.55 25.09
CA ASP A 120 15.00 15.99 26.28
C ASP A 120 16.51 16.33 26.31
N PRO A 121 16.94 17.28 27.17
CA PRO A 121 18.35 17.64 27.28
C PRO A 121 19.21 16.52 27.85
N ILE A 122 18.68 15.69 28.75
CA ILE A 122 19.43 14.63 29.45
C ILE A 122 19.75 13.51 28.47
N GLN A 123 18.78 13.13 27.65
CA GLN A 123 19.00 12.15 26.59
C GLN A 123 20.06 12.66 25.59
N THR A 124 19.99 13.94 25.20
CA THR A 124 20.97 14.53 24.28
C THR A 124 22.38 14.52 24.85
N GLU A 125 22.52 14.88 26.12
CA GLU A 125 23.80 14.84 26.84
C GLU A 125 24.36 13.41 26.88
N THR A 126 23.54 12.43 27.24
CA THR A 126 23.95 11.01 27.28
C THR A 126 24.49 10.53 25.93
N TYR A 127 23.80 10.86 24.84
CA TYR A 127 24.29 10.51 23.50
C TYR A 127 25.59 11.23 23.15
N ALA A 128 25.73 12.51 23.52
CA ALA A 128 26.96 13.26 23.30
C ALA A 128 28.15 12.67 24.08
N GLU A 129 27.95 12.33 25.35
CA GLU A 129 28.96 11.69 26.20
C GLU A 129 29.40 10.33 25.63
N ASN A 130 28.44 9.50 25.19
CA ASN A 130 28.74 8.21 24.57
C ASN A 130 29.57 8.38 23.29
N LEU A 131 29.26 9.37 22.45
CA LEU A 131 30.03 9.66 21.24
C LEU A 131 31.45 10.15 21.55
N VAL A 132 31.61 10.97 22.59
CA VAL A 132 32.92 11.46 23.04
C VAL A 132 33.75 10.32 23.62
N ALA A 133 33.14 9.41 24.39
CA ALA A 133 33.79 8.24 24.97
C ALA A 133 34.36 7.27 23.91
N LEU A 134 33.80 7.29 22.69
CA LEU A 134 34.30 6.51 21.54
C LEU A 134 35.47 7.20 20.80
N GLY A 135 35.93 8.37 21.27
CA GLY A 135 37.08 9.08 20.72
C GLY A 135 38.42 8.43 21.08
N HIS A 136 39.47 8.76 20.33
CA HIS A 136 40.83 8.23 20.60
C HIS A 136 41.43 8.84 21.89
N PRO A 137 42.17 8.07 22.70
CA PRO A 137 42.71 8.55 23.98
C PRO A 137 43.68 9.74 23.87
N ASP A 138 44.48 9.81 22.80
CA ASP A 138 45.53 10.84 22.67
C ASP A 138 45.07 12.14 22.00
N TRP A 139 44.17 12.07 21.01
CA TRP A 139 43.73 13.23 20.23
C TRP A 139 42.25 13.54 20.40
N GLU A 140 41.56 12.82 21.30
CA GLU A 140 40.16 13.01 21.76
C GLU A 140 39.12 13.09 20.64
N GLY A 141 39.53 12.77 19.40
CA GLY A 141 38.76 12.95 18.19
C GLY A 141 38.65 11.66 17.39
N ARG A 142 37.86 11.73 16.31
CA ARG A 142 37.60 10.63 15.39
C ARG A 142 38.04 11.07 14.00
N MET A 143 39.25 10.68 13.61
CA MET A 143 39.74 10.96 12.26
C MET A 143 39.05 10.03 11.27
N SER A 144 38.73 10.53 10.07
CA SER A 144 38.10 9.68 9.07
C SER A 144 39.06 8.58 8.59
N GLY A 145 38.53 7.37 8.37
CA GLY A 145 39.28 6.16 8.04
C GLY A 145 39.94 5.46 9.24
N THR A 146 39.56 5.82 10.47
CA THR A 146 40.07 5.17 11.69
C THR A 146 39.04 4.23 12.31
N VAL A 147 39.50 3.35 13.21
CA VAL A 147 38.61 2.38 13.89
C VAL A 147 37.61 3.08 14.82
N GLU A 148 37.95 4.26 15.32
CA GLU A 148 37.10 5.09 16.17
C GLU A 148 35.89 5.65 15.39
N GLU A 149 36.07 5.97 14.11
CA GLU A 149 34.97 6.38 13.23
C GLU A 149 34.02 5.20 12.97
N GLU A 150 34.55 4.01 12.68
CA GLU A 150 33.75 2.82 12.45
C GLU A 150 32.94 2.43 13.69
N ALA A 151 33.57 2.40 14.87
CA ALA A 151 32.90 2.10 16.14
C ALA A 151 31.76 3.08 16.42
N THR A 152 31.97 4.36 16.13
CA THR A 152 30.95 5.40 16.29
C THR A 152 29.81 5.24 15.29
N ALA A 153 30.11 4.92 14.03
CA ALA A 153 29.09 4.68 13.02
C ALA A 153 28.21 3.47 13.39
N GLN A 154 28.81 2.40 13.92
CA GLN A 154 28.07 1.24 14.43
C GLN A 154 27.18 1.59 15.61
N TYR A 155 27.68 2.37 16.57
CA TYR A 155 26.91 2.85 17.71
C TYR A 155 25.67 3.65 17.27
N ILE A 156 25.86 4.67 16.41
CA ILE A 156 24.76 5.52 15.89
C ILE A 156 23.70 4.68 15.18
N ILE A 157 24.12 3.73 14.35
CA ILE A 157 23.20 2.87 13.61
C ILE A 157 22.43 1.94 14.56
N SER A 158 23.07 1.41 15.60
CA SER A 158 22.37 0.59 16.59
C SER A 158 21.31 1.37 17.38
N GLU A 159 21.61 2.63 17.74
CA GLU A 159 20.65 3.50 18.42
C GLU A 159 19.46 3.81 17.52
N PHE A 160 19.70 4.17 16.26
CA PHE A 160 18.62 4.41 15.29
C PHE A 160 17.78 3.16 15.02
N ALA A 161 18.41 1.99 14.90
CA ALA A 161 17.68 0.72 14.76
C ALA A 161 16.82 0.42 16.00
N SER A 162 17.31 0.74 17.20
CA SER A 162 16.55 0.58 18.45
C SER A 162 15.33 1.51 18.51
N MET A 163 15.41 2.69 17.88
CA MET A 163 14.30 3.64 17.72
C MET A 163 13.31 3.24 16.62
N GLY A 164 13.54 2.09 15.95
CA GLY A 164 12.67 1.58 14.88
C GLY A 164 12.93 2.19 13.50
N LEU A 165 14.06 2.88 13.30
CA LEU A 165 14.45 3.43 12.00
C LEU A 165 15.07 2.34 11.11
N SER A 166 14.80 2.42 9.80
CA SER A 166 15.49 1.57 8.81
C SER A 166 16.86 2.17 8.50
N THR A 167 17.93 1.55 9.01
CA THR A 167 19.30 2.05 8.89
C THR A 167 20.13 1.23 7.90
N GLN A 168 21.07 1.88 7.20
CA GLN A 168 22.05 1.22 6.34
C GLN A 168 23.43 1.84 6.55
N LEU A 169 24.46 1.00 6.73
CA LEU A 169 25.85 1.43 6.79
C LEU A 169 26.45 1.41 5.38
N ASN A 170 26.87 2.58 4.89
CA ASN A 170 27.52 2.72 3.59
C ASN A 170 29.00 3.07 3.79
N SER A 171 29.88 2.33 3.12
CA SER A 171 31.32 2.59 3.13
C SER A 171 31.76 3.20 1.80
N PHE A 172 32.60 4.23 1.86
CA PHE A 172 33.18 4.87 0.69
C PHE A 172 34.70 4.94 0.85
N GLU A 173 35.42 4.67 -0.24
CA GLU A 173 36.88 4.83 -0.25
C GLU A 173 37.22 6.29 -0.58
N VAL A 174 37.78 7.00 0.40
CA VAL A 174 38.23 8.38 0.25
C VAL A 174 39.76 8.42 0.25
N PRO A 175 40.41 9.04 -0.74
CA PRO A 175 41.86 9.22 -0.72
C PRO A 175 42.25 10.15 0.44
N MET A 176 42.88 9.57 1.47
CA MET A 176 43.36 10.29 2.65
C MET A 176 44.66 11.05 2.34
N HIS A 177 44.68 12.35 2.60
CA HIS A 177 45.88 13.17 2.52
C HIS A 177 46.60 13.19 3.87
N LYS A 178 47.79 12.60 3.94
CA LYS A 178 48.65 12.67 5.14
C LYS A 178 49.48 13.95 5.11
N VAL A 179 49.27 14.84 6.08
CA VAL A 179 50.14 15.98 6.32
C VAL A 179 51.40 15.46 7.03
N ASN A 180 52.50 15.34 6.28
CA ASN A 180 53.72 14.69 6.78
C ASN A 180 54.50 15.53 7.81
N SER A 181 54.18 16.82 7.96
CA SER A 181 54.86 17.72 8.90
C SER A 181 54.09 19.04 9.02
N GLU A 182 54.24 19.70 10.18
CA GLU A 182 53.63 21.00 10.45
C GLU A 182 53.99 22.02 9.36
N PRO A 183 53.02 22.83 8.89
CA PRO A 183 53.27 23.82 7.86
C PRO A 183 54.24 24.88 8.39
N SER A 184 55.47 24.89 7.88
CA SER A 184 56.42 25.95 8.20
C SER A 184 56.08 27.21 7.41
N LEU A 185 55.79 28.31 8.10
CA LEU A 185 55.69 29.63 7.48
C LEU A 185 57.07 30.06 6.98
N ARG A 186 57.24 30.16 5.66
CA ARG A 186 58.38 30.84 5.07
C ARG A 186 58.06 32.33 5.00
N VAL A 187 58.61 33.10 5.92
CA VAL A 187 58.67 34.57 5.84
C VAL A 187 59.85 34.98 4.97
#